data_AF-A0A418C628-F1
#
_entry.id   AF-A0A418C628-F1
#
_cell.length_a   1.000
_cell.length_b   1.000
_cell.length_c   1.000
_cell.angle_alpha   90.00
_cell.angle_beta   90.00
_cell.angle_gamma   90.00
#
_symmetry.space_group_name_H-M   'P 1'
#
loop_
_entity.id
_entity.type
_entity.pdbx_description
1 polymer ?
#
loop_
_entity_poly.entity_id
_entity_poly.type
_entity_poly.pdbx_seq_one_letter_code
_entity_poly.pdbx_strand_id
1 'polypeptide(L)'
;MPSSQLPLPLPTNFFHTKALDARSQQSLLHTAQSCGAHLVRNAHAMDDHLVYAMHTDPASHRRMKMVLGKDTLDPSLTCMVGHTQFHASLEDVAAFFRSDSLGCAANDGLELDSRHLYTLAAPTKDDPLRYTGVHWTAYKMPPPSTSPRDYCYLEGHSEFTDPKTSRRGWFRVLQSVDVAACPSLLAPCGILRSHWFRSGHVFMESGRHGLLDCYAVLAVAPGDHNQHHGMSFMRKWITQVMAVPNAFLTRRLATAPLLPDDALRPKDSVKMCMVCTSRFNLFNSKHHCRLCGQVVCGNCHLSWKVRNTKVRMCVQCTDRGGVTSFRDSCSMTWTSSLDDPRRRGGPSSNQHSSLNQRESFASSADATATSSCSDDQQLVLGDLDCLGSFTVEGAKQLNYDHLFDFSVLLHTHPYGYKGGGYSYGYIDGGGYTFLPIRWGYSYKGGYNFGYN
;
A
#
# COMPACT_ATOMS: atom_id res chain seq x y z
N MET A 1 -7.90 -1.18 46.74
CA MET A 1 -8.40 -1.75 45.47
C MET A 1 -7.75 -0.97 44.36
N PRO A 2 -6.92 -1.55 43.47
CA PRO A 2 -6.52 -0.80 42.27
C PRO A 2 -7.81 -0.52 41.48
N SER A 3 -8.08 0.75 41.20
CA SER A 3 -9.22 1.16 40.36
C SER A 3 -9.19 0.34 39.08
N SER A 4 -10.26 -0.40 38.78
CA SER A 4 -10.36 -1.17 37.55
C SER A 4 -10.20 -0.21 36.37
N GLN A 5 -9.07 -0.30 35.67
CA GLN A 5 -8.81 0.49 34.47
C GLN A 5 -9.87 0.16 33.42
N LEU A 6 -10.34 1.19 32.69
CA LEU A 6 -11.32 0.99 31.62
C LEU A 6 -10.70 0.17 30.48
N PRO A 7 -11.33 -0.93 30.04
CA PRO A 7 -10.84 -1.72 28.92
C PRO A 7 -11.07 -0.98 27.59
N LEU A 8 -10.31 -1.36 26.56
CA LEU A 8 -10.56 -0.99 25.17
C LEU A 8 -11.55 -1.98 24.51
N PRO A 9 -12.43 -1.55 23.59
CA PRO A 9 -12.60 -0.17 23.11
C PRO A 9 -13.25 0.74 24.17
N LEU A 10 -12.92 2.03 24.14
CA LEU A 10 -13.50 3.01 25.04
C LEU A 10 -15.00 3.23 24.74
N PRO A 11 -15.81 3.62 25.74
CA PRO A 11 -17.20 4.01 25.50
C PRO A 11 -17.32 5.11 24.44
N THR A 12 -18.38 5.09 23.64
CA THR A 12 -18.58 6.03 22.51
C THR A 12 -18.48 7.51 22.92
N ASN A 13 -18.97 7.84 24.12
CA ASN A 13 -19.00 9.22 24.66
C ASN A 13 -17.84 9.50 25.62
N PHE A 14 -16.74 8.73 25.56
CA PHE A 14 -15.61 8.91 26.46
C PHE A 14 -14.93 10.29 26.26
N PHE A 15 -14.76 10.71 25.01
CA PHE A 15 -14.16 12.00 24.68
C PHE A 15 -15.22 13.10 24.62
N HIS A 16 -14.98 14.20 25.34
CA HIS A 16 -15.87 15.36 25.35
C HIS A 16 -15.34 16.42 24.38
N THR A 17 -15.94 16.49 23.20
CA THR A 17 -15.49 17.34 22.08
C THR A 17 -16.19 18.70 22.09
N LYS A 18 -15.80 19.57 23.03
CA LYS A 18 -16.24 20.98 23.00
C LYS A 18 -15.76 21.66 21.71
N ALA A 19 -16.57 22.56 21.15
CA ALA A 19 -16.19 23.32 19.95
C ALA A 19 -14.86 24.06 20.16
N LEU A 20 -13.98 23.97 19.17
CA LEU A 20 -12.71 24.70 19.17
C LEU A 20 -12.96 26.16 18.79
N ASP A 21 -12.21 27.08 19.37
CA ASP A 21 -12.23 28.48 18.93
C ASP A 21 -11.55 28.63 17.56
N ALA A 22 -11.87 29.72 16.86
CA ALA A 22 -11.39 29.96 15.50
C ALA A 22 -9.86 30.02 15.39
N ARG A 23 -9.15 30.53 16.43
CA ARG A 23 -7.69 30.62 16.43
C ARG A 23 -7.08 29.22 16.55
N SER A 24 -7.61 28.40 17.45
CA SER A 24 -7.18 27.00 17.61
C SER A 24 -7.42 26.20 16.33
N GLN A 25 -8.60 26.34 15.71
CA GLN A 25 -8.89 25.69 14.43
C GLN A 25 -7.93 26.11 13.31
N GLN A 26 -7.66 27.41 13.16
CA GLN A 26 -6.74 27.91 12.14
C GLN A 26 -5.29 27.43 12.38
N SER A 27 -4.85 27.39 13.63
CA SER A 27 -3.52 26.89 14.01
C SER A 27 -3.34 25.41 13.65
N LEU A 28 -4.36 24.59 13.91
CA LEU A 28 -4.35 23.17 13.54
C LEU A 28 -4.32 23.00 12.02
N LEU A 29 -5.15 23.74 11.27
CA LEU A 29 -5.14 23.69 9.80
C LEU A 29 -3.76 24.04 9.21
N HIS A 30 -3.13 25.11 9.72
CA HIS A 30 -1.78 25.50 9.30
C HIS A 30 -0.74 24.42 9.65
N THR A 31 -0.87 23.79 10.83
CA THR A 31 0.01 22.70 11.26
C THR A 31 -0.08 21.49 10.32
N ALA A 32 -1.30 21.07 9.92
CA ALA A 32 -1.47 19.99 8.94
C ALA A 32 -0.75 20.28 7.62
N GLN A 33 -0.92 21.48 7.07
CA GLN A 33 -0.29 21.86 5.81
C GLN A 33 1.23 21.89 5.91
N SER A 34 1.78 22.55 6.94
CA SER A 34 3.22 22.64 7.17
C SER A 34 3.86 21.27 7.39
N CYS A 35 3.29 20.45 8.28
CA CYS A 35 3.78 19.10 8.52
C CYS A 35 3.66 18.19 7.29
N GLY A 36 2.64 18.38 6.45
CA GLY A 36 2.49 17.67 5.17
C GLY A 36 3.65 17.92 4.21
N ALA A 37 4.08 19.17 4.05
CA ALA A 37 5.26 19.50 3.25
C ALA A 37 6.54 18.84 3.79
N HIS A 38 6.70 18.79 5.11
CA HIS A 38 7.85 18.11 5.72
C HIS A 38 7.76 16.57 5.62
N LEU A 39 6.57 15.99 5.66
CA LEU A 39 6.35 14.57 5.40
C LEU A 39 6.82 14.19 3.98
N VAL A 40 6.46 14.99 2.97
CA VAL A 40 6.94 14.81 1.59
C VAL A 40 8.46 14.91 1.51
N ARG A 41 9.08 15.85 2.25
CA ARG A 41 10.54 15.95 2.34
C ARG A 41 11.18 14.70 2.96
N ASN A 42 10.61 14.14 4.03
CA ASN A 42 11.08 12.88 4.62
C ASN A 42 10.96 11.71 3.65
N ALA A 43 9.85 11.63 2.89
CA ALA A 43 9.67 10.61 1.87
C ALA A 43 10.78 10.69 0.81
N HIS A 44 11.13 11.88 0.32
CA HIS A 44 12.22 12.05 -0.65
C HIS A 44 13.62 11.79 -0.09
N ALA A 45 13.86 12.09 1.18
CA ALA A 45 15.17 11.88 1.79
C ALA A 45 15.59 10.40 1.81
N MET A 46 14.63 9.47 1.63
CA MET A 46 14.94 8.05 1.55
C MET A 46 15.88 7.66 0.41
N ASP A 47 15.93 8.45 -0.67
CA ASP A 47 16.78 8.18 -1.83
C ASP A 47 18.27 8.29 -1.46
N ASP A 48 18.58 9.07 -0.44
CA ASP A 48 19.94 9.32 0.05
C ASP A 48 20.38 8.28 1.12
N HIS A 49 19.49 7.39 1.54
CA HIS A 49 19.74 6.45 2.64
C HIS A 49 19.97 5.01 2.16
N LEU A 50 20.85 4.31 2.88
CA LEU A 50 21.06 2.88 2.68
C LEU A 50 19.78 2.08 2.99
N VAL A 51 19.54 1.06 2.17
CA VAL A 51 18.45 0.11 2.40
C VAL A 51 18.73 -0.62 3.70
N TYR A 52 17.88 -0.37 4.70
CA TYR A 52 17.95 -1.01 6.00
C TYR A 52 17.41 -2.45 5.92
N ALA A 53 16.27 -2.65 5.26
CA ALA A 53 15.67 -3.98 5.11
C ALA A 53 14.68 -4.03 3.94
N MET A 54 14.36 -5.25 3.50
CA MET A 54 13.26 -5.53 2.57
C MET A 54 12.15 -6.28 3.30
N HIS A 55 10.90 -5.89 3.08
CA HIS A 55 9.73 -6.61 3.53
C HIS A 55 9.00 -7.20 2.32
N THR A 56 8.47 -8.41 2.46
CA THR A 56 7.61 -9.04 1.45
C THR A 56 6.28 -9.36 2.10
N ASP A 57 5.21 -8.76 1.58
CA ASP A 57 3.86 -9.01 2.08
C ASP A 57 3.50 -10.48 1.78
N PRO A 58 3.16 -11.29 2.80
CA PRO A 58 2.84 -12.69 2.59
C PRO A 58 1.57 -12.90 1.75
N ALA A 59 0.65 -11.93 1.71
CA ALA A 59 -0.60 -12.08 0.98
C ALA A 59 -0.44 -11.83 -0.53
N SER A 60 0.27 -10.76 -0.90
CA SER A 60 0.41 -10.32 -2.29
C SER A 60 1.78 -10.61 -2.91
N HIS A 61 2.76 -11.03 -2.10
CA HIS A 61 4.19 -11.08 -2.46
C HIS A 61 4.79 -9.74 -2.91
N ARG A 62 4.06 -8.62 -2.70
CA ARG A 62 4.57 -7.28 -2.95
C ARG A 62 5.73 -7.01 -2.02
N ARG A 63 6.72 -6.25 -2.48
CA ARG A 63 7.90 -5.91 -1.70
C ARG A 63 7.89 -4.44 -1.32
N MET A 64 8.42 -4.16 -0.13
CA MET A 64 8.66 -2.81 0.38
C MET A 64 10.14 -2.67 0.72
N LYS A 65 10.77 -1.64 0.17
CA LYS A 65 12.11 -1.18 0.58
C LYS A 65 11.95 -0.36 1.85
N MET A 66 12.76 -0.62 2.88
CA MET A 66 12.75 0.15 4.11
C MET A 66 14.11 0.82 4.30
N VAL A 67 14.09 2.08 4.69
CA VAL A 67 15.26 2.82 5.17
C VAL A 67 15.01 3.24 6.61
N LEU A 68 16.09 3.30 7.39
CA LEU A 68 16.09 3.78 8.76
C LEU A 68 17.07 4.94 8.84
N GLY A 69 16.62 6.07 9.36
CA GLY A 69 17.39 7.29 9.45
C GLY A 69 16.81 8.24 10.49
N LYS A 70 16.97 9.54 10.22
CA LYS A 70 16.50 10.62 11.07
C LYS A 70 15.50 11.48 10.33
N ASP A 71 14.61 12.11 11.08
CA ASP A 71 13.70 13.09 10.48
C ASP A 71 14.49 14.30 9.93
N THR A 72 14.04 14.82 8.79
CA THR A 72 14.76 15.87 8.04
C THR A 72 14.71 17.26 8.68
N LEU A 73 13.78 17.49 9.62
CA LEU A 73 13.62 18.74 10.36
C LEU A 73 14.18 18.63 11.77
N ASP A 74 13.97 17.50 12.45
CA ASP A 74 14.45 17.22 13.79
C ASP A 74 15.29 15.92 13.82
N PRO A 75 16.63 16.04 13.72
CA PRO A 75 17.52 14.88 13.71
C PRO A 75 17.53 14.05 14.99
N SER A 76 16.91 14.51 16.08
CA SER A 76 16.77 13.71 17.30
C SER A 76 15.79 12.54 17.08
N LEU A 77 14.80 12.71 16.22
CA LEU A 77 13.74 11.73 15.98
C LEU A 77 14.25 10.60 15.09
N THR A 78 13.89 9.37 15.46
CA THR A 78 14.15 8.20 14.61
C THR A 78 13.06 8.13 13.56
N CYS A 79 13.45 8.02 12.29
CA CYS A 79 12.53 7.98 11.15
C CYS A 79 12.72 6.69 10.36
N MET A 80 11.64 5.94 10.16
CA MET A 80 11.59 4.79 9.26
C MET A 80 10.71 5.13 8.07
N VAL A 81 11.23 4.88 6.86
CA VAL A 81 10.49 5.09 5.62
C VAL A 81 10.40 3.78 4.85
N GLY A 82 9.18 3.35 4.54
CA GLY A 82 8.88 2.25 3.65
C GLY A 82 8.47 2.76 2.27
N HIS A 83 9.01 2.20 1.21
CA HIS A 83 8.62 2.48 -0.18
C HIS A 83 8.16 1.22 -0.91
N THR A 84 7.03 1.32 -1.57
CA THR A 84 6.49 0.29 -2.44
C THR A 84 5.77 0.92 -3.63
N GLN A 85 5.37 0.11 -4.59
CA GLN A 85 4.60 0.54 -5.75
C GLN A 85 3.42 -0.39 -5.98
N PHE A 86 2.27 0.17 -6.35
CA PHE A 86 1.08 -0.59 -6.73
C PHE A 86 0.16 0.20 -7.66
N HIS A 87 -0.70 -0.52 -8.39
CA HIS A 87 -1.63 0.12 -9.31
C HIS A 87 -2.86 0.67 -8.57
N ALA A 88 -3.11 1.97 -8.68
CA ALA A 88 -4.26 2.70 -8.13
C ALA A 88 -4.30 4.13 -8.72
N SER A 89 -5.41 4.84 -8.47
CA SER A 89 -5.50 6.30 -8.65
C SER A 89 -5.33 7.03 -7.30
N LEU A 90 -4.96 8.31 -7.32
CA LEU A 90 -4.89 9.11 -6.09
C LEU A 90 -6.29 9.28 -5.46
N GLU A 91 -7.32 9.32 -6.30
CA GLU A 91 -8.72 9.41 -5.91
C GLU A 91 -9.18 8.17 -5.14
N ASP A 92 -8.83 6.97 -5.61
CA ASP A 92 -9.14 5.71 -4.93
C ASP A 92 -8.43 5.63 -3.57
N VAL A 93 -7.17 6.07 -3.51
CA VAL A 93 -6.39 6.11 -2.26
C VAL A 93 -7.00 7.10 -1.27
N ALA A 94 -7.31 8.31 -1.71
CA ALA A 94 -7.96 9.30 -0.87
C ALA A 94 -9.35 8.82 -0.41
N ALA A 95 -10.11 8.15 -1.27
CA ALA A 95 -11.39 7.56 -0.90
C ALA A 95 -11.24 6.46 0.16
N PHE A 96 -10.24 5.59 0.03
CA PHE A 96 -9.91 4.59 1.03
C PHE A 96 -9.66 5.22 2.41
N PHE A 97 -8.77 6.22 2.50
CA PHE A 97 -8.45 6.85 3.79
C PHE A 97 -9.57 7.73 4.38
N ARG A 98 -10.62 8.03 3.61
CA ARG A 98 -11.83 8.70 4.14
C ARG A 98 -12.81 7.74 4.80
N SER A 99 -12.90 6.50 4.30
CA SER A 99 -13.91 5.54 4.74
C SER A 99 -13.37 4.41 5.61
N ASP A 100 -12.06 4.14 5.53
CA ASP A 100 -11.44 2.94 6.09
C ASP A 100 -10.14 3.29 6.85
N SER A 101 -9.71 2.39 7.73
CA SER A 101 -8.44 2.51 8.45
C SER A 101 -7.47 1.42 8.00
N LEU A 102 -6.16 1.74 8.06
CA LEU A 102 -5.14 0.71 7.82
C LEU A 102 -5.20 -0.42 8.84
N GLY A 103 -5.64 -0.14 10.08
CA GLY A 103 -5.85 -1.17 11.10
C GLY A 103 -6.91 -2.19 10.67
N CYS A 104 -8.06 -1.71 10.16
CA CYS A 104 -9.12 -2.57 9.65
C CYS A 104 -8.67 -3.36 8.41
N ALA A 105 -8.09 -2.68 7.43
CA ALA A 105 -7.65 -3.30 6.19
C ALA A 105 -6.51 -4.33 6.37
N ALA A 106 -5.53 -4.03 7.24
CA ALA A 106 -4.44 -4.93 7.54
C ALA A 106 -4.89 -6.10 8.43
N ASN A 107 -5.87 -5.87 9.31
CA ASN A 107 -6.41 -6.86 10.25
C ASN A 107 -5.32 -7.61 11.03
N ASP A 108 -4.27 -6.89 11.44
CA ASP A 108 -3.10 -7.43 12.15
C ASP A 108 -3.22 -7.36 13.67
N GLY A 109 -4.32 -6.77 14.17
CA GLY A 109 -4.59 -6.55 15.59
C GLY A 109 -3.67 -5.52 16.24
N LEU A 110 -3.00 -4.67 15.45
CA LEU A 110 -2.18 -3.58 15.97
C LEU A 110 -3.07 -2.47 16.54
N GLU A 111 -4.04 -2.00 15.78
CA GLU A 111 -5.04 -0.99 16.20
C GLU A 111 -6.05 -1.64 17.15
N LEU A 112 -6.16 -1.10 18.36
CA LEU A 112 -7.06 -1.60 19.41
C LEU A 112 -8.37 -0.81 19.47
N ASP A 113 -8.30 0.49 19.23
CA ASP A 113 -9.46 1.38 19.19
C ASP A 113 -9.09 2.67 18.44
N SER A 114 -10.10 3.35 17.90
CA SER A 114 -9.93 4.61 17.18
C SER A 114 -11.17 5.48 17.29
N ARG A 115 -10.98 6.80 17.38
CA ARG A 115 -12.05 7.79 17.49
C ARG A 115 -11.73 9.06 16.72
N HIS A 116 -12.66 9.49 15.89
CA HIS A 116 -12.64 10.84 15.31
C HIS A 116 -13.17 11.83 16.35
N LEU A 117 -12.44 12.93 16.58
CA LEU A 117 -12.76 13.95 17.59
C LEU A 117 -13.31 15.23 16.94
N TYR A 118 -12.66 15.72 15.88
CA TYR A 118 -13.02 16.97 15.22
C TYR A 118 -12.81 16.90 13.71
N THR A 119 -13.77 17.40 12.93
CA THR A 119 -13.56 17.70 11.52
C THR A 119 -13.25 19.19 11.39
N LEU A 120 -12.05 19.54 10.95
CA LEU A 120 -11.62 20.94 10.77
C LEU A 120 -11.79 21.40 9.32
N ALA A 121 -11.66 20.47 8.38
CA ALA A 121 -11.85 20.67 6.95
C ALA A 121 -12.37 19.39 6.29
N ALA A 122 -13.53 19.47 5.64
CA ALA A 122 -14.07 18.40 4.82
C ALA A 122 -13.78 18.64 3.32
N PRO A 123 -13.81 17.58 2.48
CA PRO A 123 -13.75 17.72 1.03
C PRO A 123 -14.76 18.74 0.49
N THR A 124 -14.38 19.45 -0.56
CA THR A 124 -15.24 20.41 -1.26
C THR A 124 -15.33 20.04 -2.74
N LYS A 125 -16.21 20.70 -3.49
CA LYS A 125 -16.32 20.47 -4.94
C LYS A 125 -15.03 20.86 -5.68
N ASP A 126 -14.39 21.94 -5.25
CA ASP A 126 -13.20 22.50 -5.90
C ASP A 126 -11.90 21.85 -5.41
N ASP A 127 -11.94 21.25 -4.23
CA ASP A 127 -10.84 20.50 -3.63
C ASP A 127 -11.43 19.23 -2.97
N PRO A 128 -11.64 18.16 -3.77
CA PRO A 128 -12.29 16.93 -3.32
C PRO A 128 -11.34 15.98 -2.58
N LEU A 129 -10.03 16.24 -2.63
CA LEU A 129 -9.01 15.39 -2.02
C LEU A 129 -8.48 15.94 -0.69
N ARG A 130 -8.86 17.15 -0.28
CA ARG A 130 -8.55 17.68 1.05
C ARG A 130 -9.37 17.01 2.15
N TYR A 131 -8.74 16.98 3.32
CA TYR A 131 -9.38 16.68 4.59
C TYR A 131 -8.48 17.17 5.71
N THR A 132 -9.04 17.61 6.83
CA THR A 132 -8.29 17.80 8.06
C THR A 132 -9.17 17.49 9.25
N GLY A 133 -8.70 16.63 10.14
CA GLY A 133 -9.42 16.25 11.35
C GLY A 133 -8.49 15.90 12.50
N VAL A 134 -9.04 15.89 13.71
CA VAL A 134 -8.34 15.44 14.92
C VAL A 134 -8.88 14.08 15.30
N HIS A 135 -7.98 13.16 15.57
CA HIS A 135 -8.26 11.76 15.84
C HIS A 135 -7.53 11.31 17.10
N TRP A 136 -8.04 10.24 17.68
CA TRP A 136 -7.40 9.47 18.73
C TRP A 136 -7.34 8.01 18.32
N THR A 137 -6.24 7.32 18.61
CA THR A 137 -6.15 5.87 18.41
C THR A 137 -5.29 5.23 19.49
N ALA A 138 -5.62 3.99 19.85
CA ALA A 138 -4.83 3.14 20.73
C ALA A 138 -4.21 2.00 19.93
N TYR A 139 -2.92 1.77 20.12
CA TYR A 139 -2.18 0.68 19.52
C TYR A 139 -1.67 -0.30 20.58
N LYS A 140 -1.71 -1.58 20.20
CA LYS A 140 -1.02 -2.65 20.90
C LYS A 140 0.47 -2.57 20.60
N MET A 141 1.27 -2.61 21.66
CA MET A 141 2.71 -2.68 21.50
C MET A 141 3.17 -4.12 21.22
N PRO A 142 4.16 -4.33 20.34
CA PRO A 142 4.77 -5.65 20.19
C PRO A 142 5.39 -6.12 21.51
N PRO A 143 5.35 -7.45 21.80
CA PRO A 143 6.01 -8.03 22.97
C PRO A 143 7.48 -7.61 23.04
N PRO A 144 8.05 -7.50 24.26
CA PRO A 144 7.52 -7.77 25.60
C PRO A 144 6.78 -6.58 26.23
N SER A 145 6.57 -5.46 25.52
CA SER A 145 5.74 -4.37 26.05
C SER A 145 4.29 -4.82 26.08
N THR A 146 3.68 -4.80 27.26
CA THR A 146 2.28 -5.22 27.46
C THR A 146 1.31 -4.04 27.53
N SER A 147 1.80 -2.85 27.89
CA SER A 147 0.98 -1.64 27.97
C SER A 147 0.72 -1.08 26.58
N PRO A 148 -0.55 -0.85 26.18
CA PRO A 148 -0.86 -0.16 24.95
C PRO A 148 -0.42 1.31 25.00
N ARG A 149 -0.29 1.92 23.82
CA ARG A 149 0.00 3.34 23.67
C ARG A 149 -1.14 4.02 22.94
N ASP A 150 -1.45 5.26 23.31
CA ASP A 150 -2.39 6.08 22.56
C ASP A 150 -1.73 7.29 21.89
N TYR A 151 -2.38 7.76 20.84
CA TYR A 151 -1.97 8.90 20.04
C TYR A 151 -3.18 9.81 19.86
N CYS A 152 -3.03 11.07 20.24
CA CYS A 152 -3.93 12.14 19.81
C CYS A 152 -3.23 12.92 18.71
N TYR A 153 -3.85 13.00 17.52
CA TYR A 153 -3.17 13.50 16.34
C TYR A 153 -4.11 14.22 15.39
N LEU A 154 -3.52 15.17 14.66
CA LEU A 154 -4.07 15.81 13.49
C LEU A 154 -3.79 14.92 12.28
N GLU A 155 -4.84 14.62 11.54
CA GLU A 155 -4.77 14.01 10.22
C GLU A 155 -5.06 15.07 9.16
N GLY A 156 -4.15 15.24 8.21
CA GLY A 156 -4.29 16.19 7.11
C GLY A 156 -4.09 15.52 5.76
N HIS A 157 -4.99 15.76 4.81
CA HIS A 157 -4.90 15.29 3.44
C HIS A 157 -4.79 16.49 2.50
N SER A 158 -3.89 16.42 1.53
CA SER A 158 -3.80 17.42 0.47
C SER A 158 -3.12 16.85 -0.76
N GLU A 159 -3.53 17.36 -1.92
CA GLU A 159 -2.75 17.23 -3.14
C GLU A 159 -1.53 18.15 -3.09
N PHE A 160 -0.50 17.76 -3.84
CA PHE A 160 0.66 18.57 -4.11
C PHE A 160 1.20 18.23 -5.51
N THR A 161 2.01 19.13 -6.05
CA THR A 161 2.85 18.83 -7.22
C THR A 161 4.28 18.71 -6.72
N ASP A 162 4.92 17.55 -6.96
CA ASP A 162 6.30 17.35 -6.56
C ASP A 162 7.20 18.31 -7.34
N PRO A 163 7.94 19.21 -6.67
CA PRO A 163 8.83 20.15 -7.35
C PRO A 163 9.99 19.46 -8.08
N LYS A 164 10.40 18.25 -7.65
CA LYS A 164 11.53 17.54 -8.28
C LYS A 164 11.14 16.91 -9.61
N THR A 165 9.96 16.28 -9.67
CA THR A 165 9.52 15.51 -10.83
C THR A 165 8.40 16.17 -11.62
N SER A 166 7.77 17.23 -11.09
CA SER A 166 6.55 17.86 -11.63
C SER A 166 5.34 16.92 -11.70
N ARG A 167 5.28 15.94 -10.80
CA ARG A 167 4.28 14.86 -10.82
C ARG A 167 3.27 15.10 -9.71
N ARG A 168 2.03 14.76 -10.00
CA ARG A 168 0.94 14.90 -9.05
C ARG A 168 1.12 13.91 -7.91
N GLY A 169 0.96 14.41 -6.70
CA GLY A 169 1.02 13.63 -5.48
C GLY A 169 -0.09 14.01 -4.53
N TRP A 170 -0.31 13.15 -3.55
CA TRP A 170 -1.25 13.35 -2.47
C TRP A 170 -0.64 12.77 -1.20
N PHE A 171 -0.78 13.47 -0.08
CA PHE A 171 -0.30 12.98 1.22
C PHE A 171 -1.43 12.84 2.22
N ARG A 172 -1.23 11.94 3.17
CA ARG A 172 -1.92 11.85 4.45
C ARG A 172 -0.89 12.06 5.55
N VAL A 173 -0.90 13.20 6.22
CA VAL A 173 0.00 13.50 7.34
C VAL A 173 -0.67 13.23 8.67
N LEU A 174 0.11 12.71 9.61
CA LEU A 174 -0.26 12.42 10.98
C LEU A 174 0.73 13.12 11.90
N GLN A 175 0.23 14.13 12.62
CA GLN A 175 1.01 14.94 13.53
C GLN A 175 0.33 14.96 14.89
N SER A 176 1.01 14.50 15.94
CA SER A 176 0.44 14.55 17.29
C SER A 176 0.20 16.00 17.74
N VAL A 177 -0.93 16.20 18.43
CA VAL A 177 -1.39 17.49 18.93
C VAL A 177 -2.00 17.32 20.31
N ASP A 178 -1.96 18.38 21.10
CA ASP A 178 -2.63 18.45 22.40
C ASP A 178 -3.93 19.24 22.27
N VAL A 179 -5.05 18.57 22.53
CA VAL A 179 -6.38 19.20 22.57
C VAL A 179 -7.08 18.85 23.87
N ALA A 180 -7.85 19.80 24.41
CA ALA A 180 -8.55 19.62 25.68
C ALA A 180 -9.54 18.44 25.67
N ALA A 181 -10.07 18.06 24.50
CA ALA A 181 -10.95 16.91 24.35
C ALA A 181 -10.26 15.55 24.56
N CYS A 182 -8.93 15.49 24.52
CA CYS A 182 -8.16 14.25 24.64
C CYS A 182 -7.07 14.33 25.73
N PRO A 183 -7.47 14.42 27.02
CA PRO A 183 -6.51 14.43 28.13
C PRO A 183 -5.75 13.09 28.25
N SER A 184 -4.75 13.03 29.13
CA SER A 184 -3.99 11.80 29.38
C SER A 184 -4.87 10.65 29.86
N LEU A 185 -4.69 9.47 29.26
CA LEU A 185 -5.41 8.24 29.62
C LEU A 185 -4.62 7.34 30.59
N LEU A 186 -3.48 7.81 31.11
CA LEU A 186 -2.65 7.01 32.01
C LEU A 186 -3.39 6.67 33.31
N ALA A 187 -4.02 7.66 33.95
CA ALA A 187 -4.78 7.44 35.17
C ALA A 187 -6.06 6.60 34.96
N PRO A 188 -6.94 6.91 33.99
CA PRO A 188 -8.21 6.18 33.82
C PRO A 188 -8.06 4.79 33.16
N CYS A 189 -7.07 4.61 32.29
CA CYS A 189 -6.95 3.42 31.43
C CYS A 189 -5.59 2.72 31.50
N GLY A 190 -4.58 3.31 32.17
CA GLY A 190 -3.22 2.76 32.17
C GLY A 190 -2.49 2.91 30.83
N ILE A 191 -2.97 3.77 29.94
CA ILE A 191 -2.46 3.93 28.58
C ILE A 191 -1.47 5.11 28.53
N LEU A 192 -0.29 4.87 27.97
CA LEU A 192 0.74 5.90 27.83
C LEU A 192 0.59 6.64 26.49
N ARG A 193 0.57 7.97 26.57
CA ARG A 193 0.57 8.88 25.41
C ARG A 193 1.88 8.77 24.66
N SER A 194 1.81 8.74 23.33
CA SER A 194 2.97 8.82 22.44
C SER A 194 2.68 9.77 21.30
N HIS A 195 3.75 10.17 20.61
CA HIS A 195 3.68 11.26 19.64
C HIS A 195 4.20 10.83 18.28
N TRP A 196 3.44 11.15 17.25
CA TRP A 196 3.89 11.11 15.86
C TRP A 196 4.35 12.50 15.42
N PHE A 197 5.41 12.50 14.64
CA PHE A 197 6.02 13.73 14.13
C PHE A 197 6.13 13.63 12.62
N ARG A 198 5.33 14.42 11.88
CA ARG A 198 5.38 14.44 10.40
C ARG A 198 5.33 13.03 9.78
N SER A 199 4.59 12.12 10.43
CA SER A 199 4.40 10.75 9.99
C SER A 199 3.25 10.68 9.00
N GLY A 200 3.04 9.53 8.36
CA GLY A 200 1.92 9.32 7.46
C GLY A 200 2.33 8.68 6.16
N HIS A 201 1.64 9.06 5.09
CA HIS A 201 1.76 8.42 3.79
C HIS A 201 1.87 9.47 2.68
N VAL A 202 2.72 9.21 1.70
CA VAL A 202 2.84 10.01 0.49
C VAL A 202 2.62 9.08 -0.70
N PHE A 203 1.69 9.46 -1.55
CA PHE A 203 1.38 8.77 -2.80
C PHE A 203 1.71 9.72 -3.94
N MET A 204 2.54 9.28 -4.85
CA MET A 204 2.86 10.02 -6.06
C MET A 204 2.52 9.14 -7.24
N GLU A 205 1.96 9.72 -8.29
CA GLU A 205 1.88 9.00 -9.55
C GLU A 205 3.30 8.50 -9.91
N SER A 206 3.45 7.40 -10.64
CA SER A 206 4.74 6.94 -11.23
C SER A 206 4.80 7.24 -12.73
N GLY A 207 5.98 7.21 -13.37
CA GLY A 207 6.09 7.44 -14.82
C GLY A 207 5.32 6.42 -15.68
N ARG A 208 4.76 5.38 -15.04
CA ARG A 208 3.90 4.38 -15.67
C ARG A 208 2.44 4.67 -15.30
N HIS A 209 1.58 4.65 -16.32
CA HIS A 209 0.16 4.93 -16.16
C HIS A 209 -0.50 4.02 -15.11
N GLY A 210 -1.21 4.63 -14.17
CA GLY A 210 -1.98 3.95 -13.12
C GLY A 210 -1.13 3.24 -12.05
N LEU A 211 0.19 3.43 -12.03
CA LEU A 211 1.08 2.93 -10.99
C LEU A 211 1.46 4.09 -10.07
N LEU A 212 1.30 3.92 -8.75
CA LEU A 212 1.69 4.90 -7.74
C LEU A 212 2.97 4.46 -7.03
N ASP A 213 3.85 5.42 -6.76
CA ASP A 213 4.86 5.33 -5.71
C ASP A 213 4.21 5.63 -4.36
N CYS A 214 4.39 4.75 -3.40
CA CYS A 214 3.82 4.84 -2.05
C CYS A 214 4.93 4.84 -1.01
N TYR A 215 4.96 5.89 -0.19
CA TYR A 215 5.89 6.06 0.92
C TYR A 215 5.09 6.05 2.23
N ALA A 216 5.43 5.15 3.15
CA ALA A 216 4.95 5.18 4.53
C ALA A 216 6.08 5.69 5.42
N VAL A 217 5.88 6.82 6.08
CA VAL A 217 6.87 7.52 6.88
C VAL A 217 6.43 7.51 8.33
N LEU A 218 7.28 7.06 9.24
CA LEU A 218 7.03 7.11 10.66
C LEU A 218 8.22 7.69 11.38
N ALA A 219 8.04 8.86 11.99
CA ALA A 219 9.03 9.46 12.88
C ALA A 219 8.49 9.53 14.32
N VAL A 220 9.35 9.10 15.25
CA VAL A 220 9.05 8.94 16.68
C VAL A 220 10.21 9.44 17.54
N ALA A 221 9.90 9.89 18.75
CA ALA A 221 10.91 10.34 19.70
C ALA A 221 11.76 9.17 20.23
N PRO A 222 13.06 9.38 20.52
CA PRO A 222 13.85 8.42 21.28
C PRO A 222 13.19 8.14 22.63
N GLY A 223 13.10 6.87 23.03
CA GLY A 223 12.53 6.51 24.34
C GLY A 223 11.01 6.39 24.39
N ASP A 224 10.26 6.83 23.36
CA ASP A 224 8.85 6.44 23.20
C ASP A 224 8.71 4.92 23.15
N HIS A 225 9.78 4.20 22.83
CA HIS A 225 9.83 2.75 22.80
C HIS A 225 11.20 2.28 23.30
N ASN A 226 11.26 1.10 23.94
CA ASN A 226 12.53 0.39 24.06
C ASN A 226 13.09 0.16 22.65
N GLN A 227 14.39 0.41 22.44
CA GLN A 227 15.00 0.51 21.11
C GLN A 227 14.63 -0.65 20.16
N HIS A 228 14.66 -1.90 20.64
CA HIS A 228 14.26 -3.08 19.86
C HIS A 228 12.75 -3.11 19.54
N HIS A 229 11.89 -2.82 20.52
CA HIS A 229 10.43 -2.89 20.37
C HIS A 229 9.88 -1.72 19.54
N GLY A 230 10.56 -0.58 19.58
CA GLY A 230 10.28 0.58 18.73
C GLY A 230 10.43 0.24 17.26
N MET A 231 11.50 -0.47 16.88
CA MET A 231 11.68 -0.89 15.49
C MET A 231 10.66 -1.91 15.02
N SER A 232 10.28 -2.88 15.87
CA SER A 232 9.23 -3.84 15.56
C SER A 232 7.87 -3.14 15.37
N PHE A 233 7.56 -2.15 16.21
CA PHE A 233 6.37 -1.32 16.04
C PHE A 233 6.45 -0.51 14.74
N MET A 234 7.57 0.19 14.51
CA MET A 234 7.75 1.01 13.32
C MET A 234 7.57 0.20 12.04
N ARG A 235 8.21 -0.97 11.96
CA ARG A 235 8.10 -1.89 10.84
C ARG A 235 6.65 -2.33 10.62
N LYS A 236 5.97 -2.81 11.66
CA LYS A 236 4.56 -3.22 11.55
C LYS A 236 3.71 -2.08 11.02
N TRP A 237 3.83 -0.90 11.63
CA TRP A 237 3.07 0.29 11.27
C TRP A 237 3.28 0.68 9.79
N ILE A 238 4.53 0.83 9.32
CA ILE A 238 4.79 1.22 7.93
C ILE A 238 4.33 0.17 6.92
N THR A 239 4.33 -1.12 7.29
CA THR A 239 3.87 -2.20 6.39
C THR A 239 2.36 -2.27 6.24
N GLN A 240 1.57 -1.68 7.14
CA GLN A 240 0.10 -1.73 7.06
C GLN A 240 -0.42 -1.12 5.75
N VAL A 241 0.27 -0.13 5.17
CA VAL A 241 -0.12 0.47 3.88
C VAL A 241 -0.18 -0.54 2.73
N MET A 242 0.50 -1.69 2.85
CA MET A 242 0.45 -2.76 1.84
C MET A 242 -0.92 -3.45 1.79
N ALA A 243 -1.79 -3.25 2.79
CA ALA A 243 -3.17 -3.70 2.77
C ALA A 243 -4.05 -2.90 1.78
N VAL A 244 -3.70 -1.65 1.46
CA VAL A 244 -4.46 -0.79 0.53
C VAL A 244 -4.66 -1.45 -0.84
N PRO A 245 -3.60 -1.86 -1.57
CA PRO A 245 -3.79 -2.53 -2.86
C PRO A 245 -4.51 -3.89 -2.74
N ASN A 246 -4.40 -4.57 -1.59
CA ASN A 246 -5.10 -5.83 -1.34
C ASN A 246 -6.61 -5.58 -1.20
N ALA A 247 -7.01 -4.51 -0.50
CA ALA A 247 -8.40 -4.09 -0.37
C ALA A 247 -8.99 -3.72 -1.74
N PHE A 248 -8.25 -2.96 -2.56
CA PHE A 248 -8.68 -2.62 -3.92
C PHE A 248 -8.86 -3.86 -4.79
N LEU A 249 -7.90 -4.78 -4.77
CA LEU A 249 -7.99 -6.01 -5.54
C LEU A 249 -9.20 -6.85 -5.10
N THR A 250 -9.40 -7.04 -3.79
CA THR A 250 -10.53 -7.80 -3.26
C THR A 250 -11.88 -7.18 -3.65
N ARG A 251 -12.02 -5.85 -3.53
CA ARG A 251 -13.25 -5.14 -3.91
C ARG A 251 -13.57 -5.30 -5.40
N ARG A 252 -12.54 -5.27 -6.25
CA ARG A 252 -12.68 -5.52 -7.68
C ARG A 252 -13.06 -6.97 -7.99
N LEU A 253 -12.42 -7.94 -7.34
CA LEU A 253 -12.73 -9.35 -7.56
C LEU A 253 -14.13 -9.72 -7.07
N ALA A 254 -14.70 -8.98 -6.12
CA ALA A 254 -16.08 -9.18 -5.67
C ALA A 254 -17.12 -8.88 -6.75
N THR A 255 -16.75 -8.14 -7.81
CA THR A 255 -17.64 -7.70 -8.89
C THR A 255 -17.15 -8.05 -10.29
N ALA A 256 -15.89 -8.48 -10.44
CA ALA A 256 -15.30 -8.78 -11.74
C ALA A 256 -15.90 -10.05 -12.39
N PRO A 257 -16.12 -10.04 -13.72
CA PRO A 257 -16.49 -11.24 -14.47
C PRO A 257 -15.27 -12.17 -14.57
N LEU A 258 -15.14 -13.09 -13.62
CA LEU A 258 -14.13 -14.14 -13.66
C LEU A 258 -14.43 -15.14 -14.79
N LEU A 259 -13.38 -15.68 -15.39
CA LEU A 259 -13.54 -16.66 -16.47
C LEU A 259 -14.17 -17.96 -15.94
N PRO A 260 -15.32 -18.37 -16.49
CA PRO A 260 -15.93 -19.66 -16.20
C PRO A 260 -15.07 -20.81 -16.75
N ASP A 261 -15.34 -22.03 -16.29
CA ASP A 261 -14.52 -23.21 -16.60
C ASP A 261 -14.46 -23.55 -18.10
N ASP A 262 -15.53 -23.28 -18.84
CA ASP A 262 -15.63 -23.47 -20.30
C ASP A 262 -14.83 -22.45 -21.11
N ALA A 263 -14.64 -21.24 -20.58
CA ALA A 263 -13.77 -20.22 -21.17
C ALA A 263 -12.27 -20.45 -20.89
N LEU A 264 -11.93 -21.39 -20.00
CA LEU A 264 -10.55 -21.72 -19.68
C LEU A 264 -9.97 -22.72 -20.68
N ARG A 265 -8.80 -22.40 -21.23
CA ARG A 265 -8.10 -23.31 -22.14
C ARG A 265 -7.76 -24.67 -21.46
N PRO A 266 -7.78 -25.79 -22.18
CA PRO A 266 -7.39 -27.09 -21.63
C PRO A 266 -5.94 -27.11 -21.15
N LYS A 267 -5.70 -27.62 -19.94
CA LYS A 267 -4.36 -27.68 -19.33
C LYS A 267 -3.38 -28.52 -20.15
N ASP A 268 -3.85 -29.54 -20.85
CA ASP A 268 -2.98 -30.49 -21.57
C ASP A 268 -2.31 -29.90 -22.80
N SER A 269 -2.93 -28.87 -23.37
CA SER A 269 -2.38 -28.04 -24.46
C SER A 269 -1.18 -27.20 -24.03
N VAL A 270 -0.94 -27.05 -22.72
CA VAL A 270 0.11 -26.18 -22.18
C VAL A 270 1.22 -27.01 -21.54
N LYS A 271 2.45 -26.87 -22.04
CA LYS A 271 3.63 -27.59 -21.52
C LYS A 271 4.52 -26.76 -20.58
N MET A 272 4.39 -25.44 -20.60
CA MET A 272 5.19 -24.51 -19.78
C MET A 272 4.32 -23.45 -19.12
N CYS A 273 4.72 -23.02 -17.92
CA CYS A 273 4.08 -21.91 -17.22
C CYS A 273 4.09 -20.64 -18.09
N MET A 274 2.92 -20.02 -18.26
CA MET A 274 2.77 -18.81 -19.09
C MET A 274 3.33 -17.53 -18.45
N VAL A 275 3.86 -17.63 -17.22
CA VAL A 275 4.53 -16.53 -16.51
C VAL A 275 6.03 -16.76 -16.44
N CYS A 276 6.48 -17.85 -15.80
CA CYS A 276 7.92 -18.10 -15.57
C CYS A 276 8.56 -19.11 -16.55
N THR A 277 7.82 -19.59 -17.54
CA THR A 277 8.26 -20.58 -18.54
C THR A 277 8.79 -21.91 -17.97
N SER A 278 8.59 -22.22 -16.69
CA SER A 278 8.96 -23.51 -16.11
C SER A 278 8.17 -24.63 -16.76
N ARG A 279 8.82 -25.76 -17.07
CA ARG A 279 8.14 -26.93 -17.63
C ARG A 279 7.26 -27.57 -16.56
N PHE A 280 6.05 -27.94 -16.95
CA PHE A 280 5.17 -28.72 -16.09
C PHE A 280 5.61 -30.18 -16.07
N ASN A 281 5.53 -30.80 -14.89
CA ASN A 281 5.83 -32.21 -14.65
C ASN A 281 5.06 -32.67 -13.39
N LEU A 282 5.30 -33.88 -12.88
CA LEU A 282 4.58 -34.41 -11.72
C LEU A 282 4.73 -33.56 -10.44
N PHE A 283 5.82 -32.80 -10.30
CA PHE A 283 6.09 -31.94 -9.13
C PHE A 283 5.74 -30.46 -9.37
N ASN A 284 5.41 -30.09 -10.61
CA ASN A 284 5.06 -28.73 -11.00
C ASN A 284 3.67 -28.74 -11.66
N SER A 285 2.64 -28.60 -10.82
CA SER A 285 1.25 -28.71 -11.22
C SER A 285 0.74 -27.46 -11.96
N LYS A 286 -0.31 -27.66 -12.77
CA LYS A 286 -0.92 -26.65 -13.64
C LYS A 286 -2.14 -26.02 -12.98
N HIS A 287 -2.20 -24.70 -12.96
CA HIS A 287 -3.31 -23.94 -12.41
C HIS A 287 -3.79 -22.85 -13.37
N HIS A 288 -5.08 -22.54 -13.38
CA HIS A 288 -5.61 -21.44 -14.17
C HIS A 288 -5.69 -20.15 -13.38
N CYS A 289 -5.32 -19.04 -14.02
CA CYS A 289 -5.72 -17.71 -13.57
C CYS A 289 -7.19 -17.48 -13.94
N ARG A 290 -8.04 -17.17 -12.95
CA ARG A 290 -9.46 -16.88 -13.15
C ARG A 290 -9.73 -15.54 -13.80
N LEU A 291 -8.72 -14.67 -13.92
CA LEU A 291 -8.87 -13.37 -14.56
C LEU A 291 -8.47 -13.40 -16.05
N CYS A 292 -7.29 -13.94 -16.37
CA CYS A 292 -6.76 -13.92 -17.75
C CYS A 292 -6.74 -15.30 -18.44
N GLY A 293 -7.07 -16.38 -17.75
CA GLY A 293 -7.15 -17.73 -18.31
C GLY A 293 -5.82 -18.45 -18.52
N GLN A 294 -4.69 -17.77 -18.26
CA GLN A 294 -3.36 -18.36 -18.38
C GLN A 294 -3.17 -19.57 -17.46
N VAL A 295 -2.39 -20.54 -17.94
CA VAL A 295 -1.98 -21.72 -17.15
C VAL A 295 -0.61 -21.48 -16.53
N VAL A 296 -0.56 -21.51 -15.21
CA VAL A 296 0.58 -21.10 -14.38
C VAL A 296 0.95 -22.17 -13.35
N CYS A 297 2.19 -22.12 -12.84
CA CYS A 297 2.66 -23.00 -11.78
C CYS A 297 2.26 -22.53 -10.38
N GLY A 298 2.59 -23.35 -9.36
CA GLY A 298 2.41 -23.03 -7.94
C GLY A 298 3.03 -21.69 -7.53
N ASN A 299 4.20 -21.35 -8.06
CA ASN A 299 4.94 -20.13 -7.71
C ASN A 299 4.50 -18.89 -8.48
N CYS A 300 3.61 -19.03 -9.47
CA CYS A 300 3.17 -17.92 -10.33
C CYS A 300 1.70 -17.57 -10.14
N HIS A 301 1.07 -18.07 -9.08
CA HIS A 301 -0.28 -17.69 -8.71
C HIS A 301 -0.40 -17.37 -7.23
N LEU A 302 -1.39 -16.54 -6.94
CA LEU A 302 -1.88 -16.24 -5.60
C LEU A 302 -3.35 -16.63 -5.54
N SER A 303 -3.81 -16.95 -4.34
CA SER A 303 -5.22 -17.24 -4.10
C SER A 303 -5.81 -16.19 -3.19
N TRP A 304 -6.84 -15.52 -3.68
CA TRP A 304 -7.56 -14.46 -2.99
C TRP A 304 -8.86 -15.03 -2.45
N LYS A 305 -9.17 -14.76 -1.19
CA LYS A 305 -10.47 -15.07 -0.62
C LYS A 305 -11.38 -13.87 -0.85
N VAL A 306 -12.47 -14.09 -1.56
CA VAL A 306 -13.46 -13.07 -1.88
C VAL A 306 -14.81 -13.61 -1.43
N ARG A 307 -15.40 -13.01 -0.39
CA ARG A 307 -16.54 -13.59 0.33
C ARG A 307 -16.20 -15.02 0.78
N ASN A 308 -16.97 -16.01 0.33
CA ASN A 308 -16.76 -17.43 0.63
C ASN A 308 -16.11 -18.21 -0.52
N THR A 309 -15.53 -17.52 -1.51
CA THR A 309 -14.96 -18.15 -2.70
C THR A 309 -13.47 -17.86 -2.82
N LYS A 310 -12.70 -18.89 -3.21
CA LYS A 310 -11.27 -18.78 -3.48
C LYS A 310 -11.05 -18.47 -4.97
N VAL A 311 -10.48 -17.31 -5.25
CA VAL A 311 -10.17 -16.85 -6.61
C VAL A 311 -8.67 -16.96 -6.85
N ARG A 312 -8.26 -17.78 -7.82
CA ARG A 312 -6.85 -17.92 -8.19
C ARG A 312 -6.47 -16.91 -9.27
N MET A 313 -5.39 -16.17 -9.06
CA MET A 313 -4.88 -15.20 -10.02
C MET A 313 -3.38 -15.38 -10.25
N CYS A 314 -2.92 -15.18 -11.49
CA CYS A 314 -1.48 -15.14 -11.73
C CYS A 314 -0.88 -13.86 -11.14
N VAL A 315 0.41 -13.93 -10.79
CA VAL A 315 1.14 -12.79 -10.18
C VAL A 315 1.09 -11.52 -11.04
N GLN A 316 1.10 -11.65 -12.37
CA GLN A 316 0.98 -10.50 -13.28
C GLN A 316 -0.38 -9.79 -13.18
N CYS A 317 -1.47 -10.56 -13.06
CA CYS A 317 -2.81 -10.00 -12.87
C CYS A 317 -2.94 -9.35 -11.50
N THR A 318 -2.40 -9.98 -10.46
CA THR A 318 -2.32 -9.38 -9.12
C THR A 318 -1.57 -8.06 -9.14
N ASP A 319 -0.39 -8.01 -9.78
CA ASP A 319 0.45 -6.82 -9.82
C ASP A 319 -0.20 -5.63 -10.53
N ARG A 320 -1.02 -5.91 -11.56
CA ARG A 320 -1.83 -4.92 -12.27
C ARG A 320 -3.14 -4.55 -11.55
N GLY A 321 -3.28 -4.91 -10.28
CA GLY A 321 -4.47 -4.65 -9.48
C GLY A 321 -5.72 -5.39 -9.98
N GLY A 322 -5.56 -6.43 -10.79
CA GLY A 322 -6.66 -7.17 -11.39
C GLY A 322 -7.27 -6.53 -12.64
N VAL A 323 -6.54 -5.62 -13.32
CA VAL A 323 -6.95 -5.09 -14.63
C VAL A 323 -6.47 -6.06 -15.72
N THR A 324 -7.37 -6.52 -16.56
CA THR A 324 -7.00 -7.09 -17.86
C THR A 324 -7.06 -5.98 -18.90
N SER A 325 -5.98 -5.79 -19.65
CA SER A 325 -6.11 -5.16 -20.97
C SER A 325 -6.93 -6.16 -21.80
N PHE A 326 -8.18 -5.81 -22.10
CA PHE A 326 -9.05 -6.63 -22.95
C PHE A 326 -8.38 -6.96 -24.31
N ARG A 327 -7.40 -6.15 -24.72
CA ARG A 327 -6.57 -6.34 -25.91
C ARG A 327 -5.51 -7.44 -25.80
N ASP A 328 -4.98 -7.74 -24.61
CA ASP A 328 -3.97 -8.79 -24.45
C ASP A 328 -4.60 -10.19 -24.33
N SER A 329 -5.86 -10.28 -23.91
CA SER A 329 -6.59 -11.55 -23.79
C SER A 329 -7.12 -12.08 -25.14
N CYS A 330 -7.38 -11.19 -26.12
CA CYS A 330 -7.93 -11.56 -27.43
C CYS A 330 -6.90 -11.71 -28.56
N SER A 331 -5.60 -11.46 -28.34
CA SER A 331 -4.59 -11.80 -29.36
C SER A 331 -4.28 -13.30 -29.46
N MET A 332 -4.89 -14.12 -28.58
CA MET A 332 -4.74 -15.58 -28.56
C MET A 332 -6.11 -16.26 -28.40
N THR A 333 -7.20 -15.66 -28.92
CA THR A 333 -8.42 -16.44 -29.15
C THR A 333 -8.03 -17.60 -30.05
N TRP A 334 -8.10 -18.81 -29.50
CA TRP A 334 -8.15 -20.03 -30.27
C TRP A 334 -9.39 -19.91 -31.16
N THR A 335 -9.20 -19.43 -32.38
CA THR A 335 -10.10 -19.77 -33.47
C THR A 335 -9.91 -21.26 -33.69
N SER A 336 -10.76 -22.07 -33.04
CA SER A 336 -11.01 -23.42 -33.52
C SER A 336 -11.50 -23.25 -34.96
N SER A 337 -10.58 -23.44 -35.90
CA SER A 337 -10.88 -23.54 -37.31
C SER A 337 -11.71 -24.81 -37.46
N LEU A 338 -13.03 -24.66 -37.41
CA LEU A 338 -13.93 -25.61 -38.02
C LEU A 338 -13.92 -25.25 -39.51
N ASP A 339 -13.07 -25.96 -40.25
CA ASP A 339 -13.16 -26.04 -41.70
C ASP A 339 -14.59 -26.45 -42.09
N ASP A 340 -15.35 -25.55 -42.71
CA ASP A 340 -16.52 -25.90 -43.51
C ASP A 340 -16.11 -25.85 -45.00
N PRO A 341 -15.85 -26.99 -45.65
CA PRO A 341 -15.39 -27.02 -47.02
C PRO A 341 -16.58 -26.97 -47.99
N ARG A 342 -17.38 -25.89 -47.97
CA ARG A 342 -18.39 -25.65 -49.00
C ARG A 342 -18.60 -24.16 -49.30
N ARG A 343 -17.74 -23.60 -50.14
CA ARG A 343 -18.12 -22.68 -51.25
C ARG A 343 -16.91 -22.38 -52.13
N ARG A 344 -16.86 -23.04 -53.29
CA ARG A 344 -16.02 -22.68 -54.43
C ARG A 344 -16.74 -21.62 -55.28
N GLY A 345 -15.96 -20.69 -55.81
CA GLY A 345 -16.29 -19.80 -56.95
C GLY A 345 -16.38 -18.33 -56.51
N GLY A 346 -15.63 -17.37 -57.04
CA GLY A 346 -14.66 -17.30 -58.15
C GLY A 346 -13.89 -15.95 -58.04
N PRO A 347 -13.01 -15.61 -59.00
CA PRO A 347 -12.00 -14.55 -58.83
C PRO A 347 -12.35 -13.22 -59.52
N SER A 348 -11.95 -12.09 -58.92
CA SER A 348 -11.59 -10.83 -59.62
C SER A 348 -10.92 -9.89 -58.62
N SER A 349 -9.60 -9.73 -58.61
CA SER A 349 -8.79 -8.81 -59.45
C SER A 349 -8.96 -7.33 -59.11
N ASN A 350 -7.78 -6.70 -58.88
CA ASN A 350 -7.47 -5.27 -58.97
C ASN A 350 -7.95 -4.34 -57.86
N GLN A 351 -7.29 -3.24 -57.54
CA GLN A 351 -5.90 -2.78 -57.57
C GLN A 351 -6.00 -1.36 -56.97
N HIS A 352 -5.02 -1.00 -56.14
CA HIS A 352 -4.45 0.34 -56.00
C HIS A 352 -5.27 1.58 -55.56
N SER A 353 -4.49 2.44 -54.89
CA SER A 353 -4.63 3.90 -54.66
C SER A 353 -5.63 4.32 -53.57
N SER A 354 -5.19 4.78 -52.39
CA SER A 354 -4.34 5.93 -52.00
C SER A 354 -5.11 7.23 -51.81
N LEU A 355 -4.77 7.88 -50.69
CA LEU A 355 -4.89 9.29 -50.33
C LEU A 355 -6.12 9.72 -49.53
N ASN A 356 -5.78 10.13 -48.30
CA ASN A 356 -6.14 11.39 -47.64
C ASN A 356 -7.58 11.86 -47.80
N GLN A 357 -8.31 11.92 -46.69
CA GLN A 357 -8.70 13.23 -46.18
C GLN A 357 -8.96 13.23 -44.68
N ARG A 358 -8.44 14.31 -44.10
CA ARG A 358 -8.48 14.73 -42.73
C ARG A 358 -9.69 15.66 -42.67
N GLU A 359 -10.76 15.28 -41.99
CA GLU A 359 -11.84 16.22 -41.66
C GLU A 359 -12.16 16.13 -40.17
N SER A 360 -11.73 17.21 -39.52
CA SER A 360 -12.22 17.73 -38.25
C SER A 360 -13.65 18.22 -38.39
N PHE A 361 -14.54 17.79 -37.48
CA PHE A 361 -15.76 18.53 -37.16
C PHE A 361 -15.95 18.57 -35.66
N ALA A 362 -15.95 19.80 -35.14
CA ALA A 362 -16.45 20.15 -33.83
C ALA A 362 -17.90 20.64 -33.95
N SER A 363 -18.62 20.47 -32.84
CA SER A 363 -19.67 21.36 -32.30
C SER A 363 -21.11 20.84 -32.28
N SER A 364 -21.54 20.51 -31.05
CA SER A 364 -22.76 20.88 -30.32
C SER A 364 -24.12 21.01 -31.01
N ALA A 365 -25.18 20.42 -30.41
CA ALA A 365 -26.10 21.14 -29.52
C ALA A 365 -27.27 20.25 -29.02
N ASP A 366 -27.53 20.37 -27.72
CA ASP A 366 -28.79 20.36 -26.97
C ASP A 366 -30.04 19.60 -27.47
N ALA A 367 -30.57 18.78 -26.55
CA ALA A 367 -32.01 18.61 -26.38
C ALA A 367 -32.35 18.53 -24.89
N THR A 368 -33.00 19.58 -24.41
CA THR A 368 -33.68 19.70 -23.12
C THR A 368 -34.95 18.84 -23.10
N ALA A 369 -35.13 18.05 -22.03
CA ALA A 369 -36.44 17.55 -21.62
C ALA A 369 -36.51 17.51 -20.09
N THR A 370 -37.37 18.36 -19.56
CA THR A 370 -37.75 18.47 -18.15
C THR A 370 -38.77 17.38 -17.78
N SER A 371 -38.55 16.65 -16.69
CA SER A 371 -39.65 16.08 -15.88
C SER A 371 -39.20 15.91 -14.43
N SER A 372 -40.01 16.47 -13.53
CA SER A 372 -39.83 16.61 -12.08
C SER A 372 -40.30 15.40 -11.27
N CYS A 373 -39.66 15.23 -10.10
CA CYS A 373 -40.07 14.50 -8.87
C CYS A 373 -40.16 12.97 -8.98
N SER A 374 -39.47 12.16 -8.15
CA SER A 374 -39.72 11.98 -6.72
C SER A 374 -38.61 11.17 -6.04
N ASP A 375 -38.57 11.28 -4.71
CA ASP A 375 -37.72 10.60 -3.71
C ASP A 375 -37.54 9.08 -3.83
N ASP A 376 -36.57 8.59 -3.05
CA ASP A 376 -36.35 7.22 -2.57
C ASP A 376 -35.57 6.24 -3.46
N GLN A 377 -34.24 6.21 -3.28
CA GLN A 377 -33.57 5.07 -2.65
C GLN A 377 -32.07 5.35 -2.45
N GLN A 378 -31.76 5.80 -1.25
CA GLN A 378 -30.42 5.81 -0.70
C GLN A 378 -29.98 4.35 -0.51
N LEU A 379 -29.13 3.84 -1.43
CA LEU A 379 -28.45 2.56 -1.22
C LEU A 379 -27.52 2.70 -0.01
N VAL A 380 -28.01 2.18 1.12
CA VAL A 380 -27.31 2.11 2.40
C VAL A 380 -26.00 1.35 2.20
N LEU A 381 -24.88 2.04 2.43
CA LEU A 381 -23.50 1.54 2.36
C LEU A 381 -23.16 0.49 3.46
N GLY A 382 -24.17 -0.11 4.10
CA GLY A 382 -24.03 -1.06 5.21
C GLY A 382 -23.68 -2.49 4.80
N ASP A 383 -23.70 -2.82 3.50
CA ASP A 383 -23.36 -4.18 3.01
C ASP A 383 -21.85 -4.41 2.77
N LEU A 384 -21.01 -3.40 3.02
CA LEU A 384 -19.54 -3.53 2.92
C LEU A 384 -18.88 -4.04 4.21
N ASP A 385 -19.60 -4.05 5.33
CA ASP A 385 -19.14 -4.57 6.63
C ASP A 385 -18.99 -6.11 6.64
N CYS A 386 -19.34 -6.80 5.53
CA CYS A 386 -19.24 -8.24 5.37
C CYS A 386 -18.11 -8.72 4.44
N LEU A 387 -17.12 -7.88 4.10
CA LEU A 387 -15.88 -8.36 3.49
C LEU A 387 -15.02 -9.03 4.57
N GLY A 388 -15.37 -10.30 4.85
CA GLY A 388 -14.77 -11.13 5.89
C GLY A 388 -13.24 -11.17 5.89
N SER A 389 -12.70 -11.45 7.07
CA SER A 389 -11.27 -11.41 7.40
C SER A 389 -10.32 -11.90 6.31
N PHE A 390 -9.31 -11.07 6.05
CA PHE A 390 -8.18 -11.39 5.21
C PHE A 390 -7.38 -12.53 5.83
N THR A 391 -7.44 -13.71 5.22
CA THR A 391 -6.53 -14.81 5.52
C THR A 391 -6.07 -15.43 4.20
N VAL A 392 -4.77 -15.32 3.93
CA VAL A 392 -4.11 -16.12 2.90
C VAL A 392 -3.66 -17.41 3.57
N GLU A 393 -4.25 -18.54 3.15
CA GLU A 393 -3.81 -19.86 3.58
C GLU A 393 -2.33 -20.05 3.22
N GLY A 394 -1.47 -20.26 4.23
CA GLY A 394 -0.04 -20.51 4.06
C GLY A 394 0.90 -19.37 4.47
N ALA A 395 0.39 -18.23 4.94
CA ALA A 395 1.21 -17.18 5.52
C ALA A 395 1.81 -17.65 6.86
N LYS A 396 3.04 -18.17 6.85
CA LYS A 396 3.81 -18.37 8.09
C LYS A 396 4.07 -16.99 8.71
N GLN A 397 3.70 -16.83 9.98
CA GLN A 397 4.12 -15.69 10.79
C GLN A 397 5.65 -15.77 10.93
N LEU A 398 6.38 -14.99 10.13
CA LEU A 398 7.83 -14.95 10.20
C LEU A 398 8.22 -14.25 11.51
N ASN A 399 9.04 -14.93 12.32
CA ASN A 399 9.70 -14.33 13.46
C ASN A 399 10.88 -13.49 12.92
N TYR A 400 10.89 -12.19 13.22
CA TYR A 400 11.81 -11.22 12.63
C TYR A 400 12.95 -10.80 13.56
N ASP A 401 13.08 -11.41 14.74
CA ASP A 401 14.02 -10.99 15.79
C ASP A 401 15.51 -11.11 15.39
N HIS A 402 15.83 -11.79 14.28
CA HIS A 402 17.21 -12.09 13.87
C HIS A 402 17.75 -11.24 12.69
N LEU A 403 16.99 -10.27 12.17
CA LEU A 403 17.37 -9.51 10.95
C LEU A 403 17.76 -8.05 11.20
N PHE A 404 18.11 -7.69 12.44
CA PHE A 404 18.42 -6.32 12.81
C PHE A 404 19.93 -6.05 12.69
N ASP A 405 20.34 -5.35 11.63
CA ASP A 405 21.66 -4.72 11.57
C ASP A 405 21.60 -3.32 12.19
N PHE A 406 22.13 -3.20 13.41
CA PHE A 406 22.19 -1.94 14.16
C PHE A 406 23.33 -1.02 13.70
N SER A 407 24.28 -1.52 12.92
CA SER A 407 25.45 -0.74 12.48
C SER A 407 25.06 0.45 11.60
N VAL A 408 23.91 0.38 10.92
CA VAL A 408 23.35 1.45 10.09
C VAL A 408 23.03 2.71 10.91
N LEU A 409 22.67 2.56 12.20
CA LEU A 409 22.44 3.70 13.10
C LEU A 409 23.74 4.35 13.59
N LEU A 410 24.88 3.66 13.45
CA LEU A 410 26.20 4.16 13.86
C LEU A 410 26.96 4.80 12.70
N HIS A 411 26.50 4.61 11.45
CA HIS A 411 27.14 5.10 10.24
C HIS A 411 26.40 6.31 9.67
N THR A 412 26.37 7.42 10.40
CA THR A 412 26.02 8.73 9.84
C THR A 412 27.05 9.75 10.28
N HIS A 413 28.08 9.99 9.45
CA HIS A 413 28.72 11.29 9.15
C HIS A 413 30.00 11.09 8.32
N PRO A 414 30.14 11.75 7.15
CA PRO A 414 31.44 12.02 6.53
C PRO A 414 31.84 13.49 6.71
N TYR A 415 31.67 14.10 7.89
CA TYR A 415 32.30 15.40 8.21
C TYR A 415 32.61 15.46 9.70
N GLY A 416 33.88 15.69 10.02
CA GLY A 416 34.48 15.36 11.32
C GLY A 416 34.23 16.34 12.46
N TYR A 417 34.42 15.82 13.66
CA TYR A 417 34.98 16.55 14.80
C TYR A 417 35.72 15.53 15.68
N LYS A 418 37.01 15.80 15.96
CA LYS A 418 37.81 15.01 16.90
C LYS A 418 37.41 15.42 18.33
N GLY A 419 36.96 14.46 19.14
CA GLY A 419 36.77 14.59 20.58
C GLY A 419 36.93 13.23 21.24
N GLY A 420 37.82 13.12 22.22
CA GLY A 420 38.42 11.86 22.67
C GLY A 420 37.72 11.12 23.80
N GLY A 421 38.19 9.86 24.01
CA GLY A 421 37.94 8.98 25.16
C GLY A 421 36.54 8.33 25.17
N TYR A 422 36.33 7.02 25.31
CA TYR A 422 37.13 5.93 25.88
C TYR A 422 36.83 4.64 25.10
N SER A 423 37.87 3.81 24.88
CA SER A 423 37.73 2.52 24.21
C SER A 423 37.27 1.44 25.18
N TYR A 424 36.25 0.67 24.80
CA TYR A 424 36.14 -0.73 25.22
C TYR A 424 36.43 -1.58 23.99
N GLY A 425 37.53 -2.32 24.06
CA GLY A 425 37.98 -3.21 22.99
C GLY A 425 37.10 -4.45 22.89
N TYR A 426 36.79 -4.82 21.65
CA TYR A 426 36.66 -6.20 21.23
C TYR A 426 37.43 -6.35 19.92
N ILE A 427 38.37 -7.29 19.91
CA ILE A 427 39.24 -7.67 18.80
C ILE A 427 38.67 -8.95 18.17
N ASP A 428 39.02 -9.14 16.90
CA ASP A 428 38.77 -10.25 15.97
C ASP A 428 37.39 -10.30 15.31
N GLY A 429 37.25 -10.38 13.99
CA GLY A 429 38.24 -10.65 12.95
C GLY A 429 37.49 -11.32 11.80
N GLY A 430 37.36 -10.66 10.65
CA GLY A 430 36.62 -11.20 9.51
C GLY A 430 36.37 -10.14 8.45
N GLY A 431 37.38 -9.88 7.62
CA GLY A 431 37.21 -9.09 6.42
C GLY A 431 36.31 -9.82 5.43
N TYR A 432 35.21 -9.18 5.03
CA TYR A 432 34.45 -9.58 3.85
C TYR A 432 34.60 -8.50 2.78
N THR A 433 35.31 -8.86 1.71
CA THR A 433 35.40 -8.14 0.46
C THR A 433 34.01 -7.89 -0.13
N PHE A 434 33.70 -6.64 -0.40
CA PHE A 434 32.50 -6.21 -1.11
C PHE A 434 32.52 -6.72 -2.56
N LEU A 435 31.50 -7.50 -2.96
CA LEU A 435 31.16 -7.70 -4.36
C LEU A 435 29.96 -6.81 -4.71
N PRO A 436 30.04 -6.00 -5.78
CA PRO A 436 28.90 -5.21 -6.24
C PRO A 436 27.82 -6.15 -6.79
N ILE A 437 26.62 -6.15 -6.20
CA ILE A 437 25.47 -6.87 -6.74
C ILE A 437 24.98 -6.10 -7.97
N ARG A 438 25.34 -6.64 -9.13
CA ARG A 438 24.89 -6.20 -10.45
C ARG A 438 23.42 -6.60 -10.62
N TRP A 439 22.57 -5.65 -11.00
CA TRP A 439 21.18 -5.89 -11.38
C TRP A 439 21.11 -6.88 -12.55
N GLY A 440 20.44 -8.01 -12.36
CA GLY A 440 20.20 -9.00 -13.39
C GLY A 440 19.02 -9.89 -13.04
N TYR A 441 18.00 -9.90 -13.89
CA TYR A 441 16.97 -10.93 -13.89
C TYR A 441 17.64 -12.27 -14.18
N SER A 442 17.68 -13.18 -13.20
CA SER A 442 18.18 -14.54 -13.44
C SER A 442 17.07 -15.40 -14.07
N TYR A 443 17.16 -15.58 -15.39
CA TYR A 443 16.51 -16.66 -16.13
C TYR A 443 17.58 -17.68 -16.56
N LYS A 444 17.48 -18.88 -15.96
CA LYS A 444 17.85 -20.24 -16.41
C LYS A 444 19.16 -20.52 -17.17
N GLY A 445 19.81 -21.60 -16.73
CA GLY A 445 20.06 -22.77 -17.58
C GLY A 445 21.50 -22.96 -18.09
N GLY A 446 22.16 -24.00 -17.60
CA GLY A 446 23.42 -24.52 -18.16
C GLY A 446 23.35 -26.04 -18.25
N TYR A 447 23.33 -26.56 -19.46
CA TYR A 447 23.53 -27.96 -19.80
C TYR A 447 24.99 -28.34 -19.56
N ASN A 448 25.26 -29.44 -18.87
CA ASN A 448 26.59 -30.06 -18.84
C ASN A 448 26.76 -30.95 -20.08
N PHE A 449 27.58 -30.49 -21.02
CA PHE A 449 28.35 -31.36 -21.92
C PHE A 449 29.75 -31.50 -21.31
N GLY A 450 30.21 -32.74 -21.14
CA GLY A 450 31.58 -33.04 -20.71
C GLY A 450 32.58 -33.05 -21.86
N TYR A 451 33.86 -32.86 -21.52
CA TYR A 451 35.15 -33.30 -22.11
C TYR A 451 36.21 -32.69 -21.16
N ASN A 452 37.25 -33.33 -20.62
CA ASN A 452 37.96 -34.59 -20.84
C ASN A 452 38.25 -35.27 -19.49
#